data_AF-B2LRN5-F1
#
_entry.id   AF-B2LRN5-F1
#
_cell.length_a   1.000
_cell.length_b   1.000
_cell.length_c   1.000
_cell.angle_alpha   90.00
_cell.angle_beta   90.00
_cell.angle_gamma   90.00
#
_symmetry.space_group_name_H-M   'P 1'
#
loop_
_entity.id
_entity.type
_entity.pdbx_description
1 polymer ?
#
loop_
_entity_poly.entity_id
_entity_poly.type
_entity_poly.pdbx_seq_one_letter_code
_entity_poly.pdbx_strand_id
1 'polypeptide(L)'
;WTILPTIILMFIALPSLRLLYLLDEINSPLITLKTIGHQWYWSYEYSNFLNLEFDSYMIPSNSLETNGFRLLDVDNRIILPFNNQIRILVTATDVLHSWTIPSLGIKIDATPGRLNQTNFLMNQPGLFFGQCSEICGANHSFMPIVIES
;
A
#
# COMPACT_ATOMS: atom_id res chain seq x y z
N TRP A 1 -15.81 1.71 -39.30
CA TRP A 1 -14.89 1.23 -38.25
C TRP A 1 -14.11 2.36 -37.56
N THR A 2 -14.20 3.63 -37.99
CA THR A 2 -13.48 4.75 -37.35
C THR A 2 -14.32 5.47 -36.29
N ILE A 3 -15.53 5.92 -36.66
CA ILE A 3 -16.39 6.72 -35.76
C ILE A 3 -16.86 5.92 -34.54
N LEU A 4 -17.31 4.67 -34.74
CA LEU A 4 -17.88 3.86 -33.68
C LEU A 4 -16.85 3.56 -32.56
N PRO A 5 -15.61 3.11 -32.86
CA PRO A 5 -14.58 2.97 -31.82
C PRO A 5 -14.24 4.28 -31.10
N THR A 6 -14.18 5.41 -31.81
CA THR A 6 -13.91 6.71 -31.18
C THR A 6 -14.97 7.09 -30.13
N ILE A 7 -16.26 6.85 -30.45
CA ILE A 7 -17.35 7.10 -29.50
C ILE A 7 -17.22 6.20 -28.27
N ILE A 8 -16.93 4.91 -28.46
CA ILE A 8 -16.73 3.95 -27.35
C ILE A 8 -15.58 4.41 -26.45
N LEU A 9 -14.45 4.83 -27.03
CA LEU A 9 -13.31 5.34 -26.27
C LEU A 9 -13.67 6.59 -25.46
N MET A 10 -14.48 7.49 -26.02
CA MET A 10 -14.94 8.70 -25.30
C MET A 10 -15.76 8.33 -24.05
N PHE A 11 -16.67 7.36 -24.16
CA PHE A 11 -17.48 6.90 -23.02
C PHE A 11 -16.65 6.22 -21.93
N ILE A 12 -15.52 5.60 -22.26
CA ILE A 12 -14.59 5.01 -21.27
C ILE A 12 -13.71 6.09 -20.65
N ALA A 13 -13.20 7.03 -21.46
CA ALA A 13 -12.24 8.03 -21.02
C ALA A 13 -12.84 9.04 -20.03
N LEU A 14 -14.07 9.51 -20.25
CA LEU A 14 -14.69 10.53 -19.40
C LEU A 14 -14.83 10.10 -17.91
N PRO A 15 -15.41 8.93 -17.56
CA PRO A 15 -15.47 8.49 -16.17
C PRO A 15 -14.08 8.16 -15.60
N SER A 16 -13.16 7.64 -16.42
CA SER A 16 -11.78 7.33 -15.99
C SER A 16 -11.03 8.60 -15.59
N LEU A 17 -11.09 9.65 -16.41
CA LEU A 17 -10.48 10.94 -16.11
C LEU A 17 -11.09 11.58 -14.85
N ARG A 18 -12.43 11.53 -14.70
CA ARG A 18 -13.09 12.04 -13.49
C ARG A 18 -12.56 11.33 -12.24
N LEU A 19 -12.42 10.01 -12.26
CA LEU A 19 -11.87 9.25 -11.13
C LEU A 19 -10.42 9.62 -10.85
N LEU A 20 -9.59 9.77 -11.89
CA LEU A 20 -8.18 10.16 -11.74
C LEU A 20 -8.03 11.48 -10.98
N TYR A 21 -8.81 12.51 -11.35
CA TYR A 21 -8.75 13.80 -10.66
C TYR A 21 -9.28 13.73 -9.23
N LEU A 22 -10.32 12.94 -8.96
CA LEU A 22 -10.84 12.75 -7.60
C LEU A 22 -9.84 12.03 -6.67
N LEU A 23 -9.00 11.14 -7.23
CA LEU A 23 -7.96 10.45 -6.46
C LEU A 23 -6.76 11.36 -6.15
N ASP A 24 -6.48 12.35 -7.00
CA ASP A 24 -5.37 13.29 -6.82
C ASP A 24 -5.74 14.49 -5.93
N GLU A 25 -7.02 14.69 -5.62
CA GLU A 25 -7.46 15.76 -4.72
C GLU A 25 -6.81 15.63 -3.33
N ILE A 26 -6.09 16.68 -2.93
CA ILE A 26 -5.32 16.70 -1.69
C ILE A 26 -6.26 17.01 -0.53
N ASN A 27 -6.68 15.97 0.17
CA ASN A 27 -7.34 16.09 1.46
C ASN A 27 -6.32 16.41 2.57
N SER A 28 -6.76 17.04 3.66
CA SER A 28 -5.96 17.23 4.87
C SER A 28 -5.87 15.91 5.65
N PRO A 29 -4.74 15.18 5.64
CA PRO A 29 -4.64 13.90 6.33
C PRO A 29 -4.52 14.10 7.85
N LEU A 30 -5.09 13.19 8.62
CA LEU A 30 -4.89 13.15 10.07
C LEU A 30 -3.49 12.61 10.41
N ILE A 31 -3.09 11.53 9.74
CA ILE A 31 -1.84 10.81 10.01
C ILE A 31 -1.06 10.65 8.70
N THR A 32 0.26 10.81 8.78
CA THR A 32 1.19 10.46 7.71
C THR A 32 2.05 9.27 8.12
N LEU A 33 1.92 8.17 7.37
CA LEU A 33 2.73 6.97 7.48
C LEU A 33 3.80 6.98 6.38
N LYS A 34 5.06 6.80 6.74
CA LYS A 34 6.12 6.55 5.77
C LYS A 34 6.42 5.05 5.75
N THR A 35 6.44 4.50 4.56
CA THR A 35 6.68 3.08 4.28
C THR A 35 7.92 2.93 3.44
N ILE A 36 8.82 2.06 3.87
CA ILE A 36 10.12 1.86 3.26
C ILE A 36 10.27 0.40 2.87
N GLY A 37 10.50 0.13 1.59
CA GLY A 37 10.79 -1.20 1.07
C GLY A 37 12.25 -1.60 1.26
N HIS A 38 12.45 -2.84 1.69
CA HIS A 38 13.73 -3.51 1.85
C HIS A 38 13.66 -4.94 1.28
N GLN A 39 14.79 -5.54 0.91
CA GLN A 39 14.93 -6.96 0.62
C GLN A 39 15.01 -7.74 1.95
N TRP A 40 13.98 -8.45 2.41
CA TRP A 40 12.61 -8.63 1.89
C TRP A 40 11.60 -8.43 3.03
N TYR A 41 11.40 -7.17 3.39
CA TYR A 41 10.51 -6.74 4.47
C TYR A 41 10.12 -5.27 4.27
N TRP A 42 9.19 -4.79 5.09
CA TRP A 42 8.77 -3.39 5.09
C TRP A 42 9.09 -2.74 6.43
N SER A 43 9.59 -1.52 6.41
CA SER A 43 9.71 -0.67 7.59
C SER A 43 8.68 0.45 7.55
N TYR A 44 8.13 0.78 8.70
CA TYR A 44 7.09 1.80 8.85
C TYR A 44 7.53 2.85 9.86
N GLU A 45 7.39 4.12 9.49
CA GLU A 45 7.68 5.27 10.35
C GLU A 45 6.42 6.15 10.47
N TYR A 46 5.96 6.37 11.70
CA TYR A 46 4.81 7.24 11.95
C TYR A 46 5.28 8.67 12.22
N SER A 47 5.30 9.49 11.18
CA SER A 47 5.88 10.85 11.25
C SER A 47 5.19 11.83 12.20
N ASN A 48 3.91 11.62 12.54
CA ASN A 48 3.15 12.46 13.47
C ASN A 48 3.41 12.14 14.95
N PHE A 49 4.01 10.98 15.26
CA PHE A 49 4.31 10.55 16.62
C PHE A 49 5.82 10.57 16.86
N LEU A 50 6.24 10.78 18.11
CA LEU A 50 7.66 10.80 18.46
C LEU A 50 8.28 9.41 18.28
N ASN A 51 9.08 9.25 17.22
CA ASN A 51 10.00 8.15 16.95
C ASN A 51 9.38 6.73 17.01
N LEU A 52 8.17 6.56 16.48
CA LEU A 52 7.60 5.23 16.29
C LEU A 52 8.01 4.70 14.92
N GLU A 53 8.98 3.79 14.94
CA GLU A 53 9.46 3.03 13.78
C GLU A 53 9.51 1.54 14.12
N PHE A 54 9.16 0.69 13.15
CA PHE A 54 9.30 -0.76 13.28
C PHE A 54 9.40 -1.45 11.91
N ASP A 55 9.96 -2.66 11.94
CA ASP A 55 10.03 -3.55 10.80
C ASP A 55 8.90 -4.59 10.84
N SER A 56 8.43 -4.99 9.67
CA SER A 56 7.36 -5.97 9.46
C SER A 56 7.87 -7.08 8.53
N TYR A 57 8.07 -8.26 9.10
CA TYR A 57 8.49 -9.47 8.41
C TYR A 57 7.33 -10.47 8.29
N MET A 58 7.35 -11.29 7.24
CA MET A 58 6.43 -12.40 7.10
C MET A 58 6.66 -13.44 8.21
N ILE A 59 5.59 -13.90 8.85
CA ILE A 59 5.68 -15.01 9.80
C ILE A 59 6.02 -16.31 9.05
N PRO A 60 7.11 -17.01 9.40
CA PRO A 60 7.44 -18.30 8.80
C PRO A 60 6.34 -19.35 9.03
N SER A 61 6.15 -20.25 8.06
CA SER A 61 5.09 -21.27 8.13
C SER A 61 5.13 -22.16 9.36
N ASN A 62 6.32 -22.37 9.93
CA ASN A 62 6.53 -23.24 11.08
C ASN A 62 6.14 -22.56 12.41
N SER A 63 6.04 -21.23 12.42
CA SER A 63 5.64 -20.42 13.57
C SER A 63 4.27 -19.78 13.40
N LEU A 64 3.54 -20.11 12.33
CA LEU A 64 2.17 -19.64 12.12
C LEU A 64 1.22 -20.30 13.12
N GLU A 65 0.34 -19.49 13.70
CA GLU A 65 -0.79 -19.99 14.47
C GLU A 65 -1.79 -20.73 13.56
N THR A 66 -2.65 -21.58 14.16
CA THR A 66 -3.62 -22.39 13.40
C THR A 66 -4.60 -21.57 12.57
N ASN A 67 -4.83 -20.30 12.95
CA ASN A 67 -5.74 -19.39 12.28
C ASN A 67 -5.01 -18.38 11.38
N GLY A 68 -3.69 -18.49 11.25
CA GLY A 68 -2.88 -17.57 10.46
C GLY A 68 -2.98 -17.86 8.95
N PHE A 69 -2.85 -16.80 8.16
CA PHE A 69 -2.80 -16.87 6.71
C PHE A 69 -1.36 -17.05 6.23
N ARG A 70 -1.10 -18.21 5.63
CA ARG A 70 0.18 -18.54 5.01
C ARG A 70 0.59 -17.49 3.97
N LEU A 71 1.81 -16.97 4.09
CA LEU A 71 2.42 -15.94 3.24
C LEU A 71 1.82 -14.52 3.33
N LEU A 72 0.84 -14.30 4.21
CA LEU A 72 0.16 -13.01 4.34
C LEU A 72 0.36 -12.39 5.73
N ASP A 73 0.40 -13.21 6.78
CA ASP A 73 0.62 -12.67 8.13
C ASP A 73 2.05 -12.18 8.34
N VAL A 74 2.13 -11.11 9.13
CA VAL A 74 3.36 -10.45 9.54
C VAL A 74 3.47 -10.41 11.06
N ASP A 75 4.71 -10.29 11.55
CA ASP A 75 5.00 -10.14 12.97
C ASP A 75 4.46 -8.82 13.56
N ASN A 76 4.66 -7.70 12.86
CA ASN A 76 4.21 -6.37 13.25
C ASN A 76 3.27 -5.78 12.20
N ARG A 77 2.00 -5.59 12.57
CA ARG A 77 1.00 -4.98 11.69
C ARG A 77 1.04 -3.46 11.76
N ILE A 78 0.69 -2.82 10.67
CA ILE A 78 0.48 -1.37 10.64
C ILE A 78 -0.87 -1.08 11.33
N ILE A 79 -0.89 -0.24 12.34
CA ILE A 79 -2.13 0.19 13.01
C ILE A 79 -2.51 1.58 12.51
N LEU A 80 -3.71 1.74 11.94
CA LEU A 80 -4.19 3.01 11.39
C LEU A 80 -5.65 3.24 11.77
N PRO A 81 -6.10 4.49 11.99
CA PRO A 81 -7.49 4.75 12.36
C PRO A 81 -8.45 4.56 11.18
N PHE A 82 -9.56 3.85 11.40
CA PHE A 82 -10.67 3.83 10.45
C PHE A 82 -11.37 5.20 10.37
N ASN A 83 -12.04 5.47 9.24
CA ASN A 83 -12.82 6.67 8.95
C ASN A 83 -12.05 8.00 9.00
N ASN A 84 -10.73 7.94 8.86
CA ASN A 84 -9.86 9.11 8.83
C ASN A 84 -9.01 9.10 7.55
N GLN A 85 -8.76 10.29 6.99
CA GLN A 85 -7.86 10.41 5.86
C GLN A 85 -6.42 10.15 6.30
N ILE A 86 -5.77 9.20 5.66
CA ILE A 86 -4.37 8.85 5.90
C ILE A 86 -3.57 9.21 4.67
N ARG A 87 -2.39 9.80 4.88
CA ARG A 87 -1.37 9.99 3.85
C ARG A 87 -0.33 8.90 4.01
N ILE A 88 0.02 8.24 2.92
CA ILE A 88 1.15 7.32 2.88
C ILE A 88 2.24 7.87 1.99
N LEU A 89 3.48 7.79 2.47
CA LEU A 89 4.69 8.14 1.75
C LEU A 89 5.47 6.85 1.51
N VAL A 90 5.69 6.47 0.26
CA VAL A 90 6.29 5.18 -0.11
C VAL A 90 7.63 5.42 -0.79
N THR A 91 8.67 4.74 -0.29
CA THR A 91 10.03 4.75 -0.85
C THR A 91 10.72 3.41 -0.61
N ALA A 92 11.94 3.24 -1.10
CA ALA A 92 12.77 2.06 -0.86
C ALA A 92 14.22 2.46 -0.55
N THR A 93 14.97 1.57 0.09
CA THR A 93 16.41 1.81 0.37
C THR A 93 17.35 1.04 -0.55
N ASP A 94 16.86 0.00 -1.23
CA ASP A 94 17.68 -0.89 -2.05
C ASP A 94 17.24 -0.96 -3.52
N VAL A 95 16.23 -1.77 -3.84
CA VAL A 95 15.71 -2.01 -5.19
C VAL A 95 14.29 -1.48 -5.32
N LEU A 96 13.69 -1.67 -6.49
CA LEU A 96 12.28 -1.35 -6.70
C LEU A 96 11.41 -2.35 -5.91
N HIS A 97 10.42 -1.81 -5.21
CA HIS A 97 9.31 -2.57 -4.63
C HIS A 97 8.00 -1.88 -5.01
N SER A 98 6.86 -2.45 -4.65
CA SER A 98 5.57 -1.77 -4.82
C SER A 98 4.65 -2.13 -3.69
N TRP A 99 4.22 -1.13 -2.94
CA TRP A 99 3.34 -1.26 -1.79
C TRP A 99 1.90 -1.30 -2.27
N THR A 100 1.24 -2.44 -2.07
CA THR A 100 -0.09 -2.71 -2.64
C THR A 100 -1.01 -3.32 -1.61
N ILE A 101 -2.21 -2.73 -1.47
CA ILE A 101 -3.33 -3.30 -0.72
C ILE A 101 -4.57 -3.28 -1.64
N PRO A 102 -4.91 -4.42 -2.27
CA PRO A 102 -5.96 -4.46 -3.29
C PRO A 102 -7.34 -4.04 -2.78
N SER A 103 -7.69 -4.40 -1.55
CA SER A 103 -8.98 -4.06 -0.93
C SER A 103 -9.17 -2.55 -0.71
N LEU A 104 -8.08 -1.79 -0.63
CA LEU A 104 -8.11 -0.33 -0.57
C LEU A 104 -7.93 0.33 -1.96
N GLY A 105 -7.70 -0.45 -3.01
CA GLY A 105 -7.44 0.06 -4.36
C GLY A 105 -6.11 0.81 -4.48
N ILE A 106 -5.13 0.52 -3.60
CA ILE A 106 -3.85 1.22 -3.56
C ILE A 106 -2.76 0.32 -4.12
N LYS A 107 -1.98 0.87 -5.05
CA LYS A 107 -0.70 0.35 -5.52
C LYS A 107 0.23 1.53 -5.75
N ILE A 108 1.38 1.55 -5.09
CA ILE A 108 2.37 2.63 -5.21
C ILE A 108 3.77 2.03 -5.23
N ASP A 109 4.54 2.40 -6.24
CA ASP A 109 5.91 1.92 -6.35
C ASP A 109 6.81 2.59 -5.30
N ALA A 110 7.60 1.76 -4.63
CA ALA A 110 8.65 2.15 -3.71
C ALA A 110 9.96 2.20 -4.50
N THR A 111 10.43 3.42 -4.76
CA THR A 111 11.58 3.65 -5.64
C THR A 111 12.72 4.31 -4.86
N PRO A 112 13.95 3.75 -4.89
CA PRO A 112 15.07 4.34 -4.18
C PRO A 112 15.34 5.77 -4.65
N GLY A 113 15.50 6.69 -3.69
CA GLY A 113 15.74 8.11 -3.97
C GLY A 113 14.50 8.92 -4.38
N ARG A 114 13.29 8.33 -4.36
CA ARG A 114 12.03 9.04 -4.61
C ARG A 114 10.99 8.72 -3.54
N LEU A 115 10.24 9.75 -3.15
CA LEU A 115 9.16 9.66 -2.17
C LEU A 115 7.82 9.83 -2.88
N ASN A 116 7.12 8.72 -3.12
CA ASN A 116 5.79 8.75 -3.71
C ASN A 116 4.74 8.95 -2.62
N GLN A 117 3.65 9.64 -2.94
CA GLN A 117 2.58 9.93 -1.98
C GLN A 117 1.23 9.51 -2.56
N THR A 118 0.36 8.96 -1.72
CA THR A 118 -1.09 8.95 -1.98
C THR A 118 -1.85 9.17 -0.68
N ASN A 119 -3.13 9.48 -0.79
CA ASN A 119 -4.04 9.50 0.35
C ASN A 119 -5.08 8.39 0.20
N PHE A 120 -5.52 7.83 1.32
CA PHE A 120 -6.61 6.87 1.35
C PHE A 120 -7.42 6.97 2.63
N LEU A 121 -8.56 6.28 2.65
CA LEU A 121 -9.47 6.22 3.79
C LEU A 121 -10.03 4.80 3.91
N MET A 122 -10.07 4.28 5.14
CA MET A 122 -10.65 2.98 5.46
C MET A 122 -12.05 3.18 6.02
N ASN A 123 -13.09 2.71 5.32
CA ASN A 123 -14.48 2.92 5.72
C ASN A 123 -14.98 1.93 6.80
N GLN A 124 -14.19 0.90 7.10
CA GLN A 124 -14.57 -0.19 8.00
C GLN A 124 -13.34 -0.65 8.79
N PRO A 125 -13.50 -1.02 10.07
CA PRO A 125 -12.43 -1.62 10.86
C PRO A 125 -12.14 -3.05 10.38
N GLY A 126 -10.92 -3.53 10.62
CA GLY A 126 -10.52 -4.90 10.27
C GLY A 126 -9.08 -5.03 9.79
N LEU A 127 -8.77 -6.21 9.24
CA LEU A 127 -7.46 -6.53 8.67
C LEU A 127 -7.48 -6.41 7.15
N PHE A 128 -6.55 -5.62 6.60
CA PHE A 128 -6.36 -5.44 5.16
C PHE A 128 -5.01 -6.02 4.76
N PHE A 129 -5.03 -6.96 3.83
CA PHE A 129 -3.84 -7.67 3.39
C PHE A 129 -3.34 -7.18 2.03
N GLY A 130 -2.02 -7.21 1.86
CA GLY A 130 -1.31 -6.79 0.67
C GLY A 130 -0.03 -7.58 0.45
N GLN A 131 0.58 -7.43 -0.71
CA GLN A 131 1.86 -8.04 -1.06
C GLN A 131 2.67 -7.09 -1.96
N CYS A 132 3.99 -7.25 -1.96
CA CYS A 132 4.85 -6.54 -2.89
C CYS A 132 4.44 -6.86 -4.35
N SER A 133 4.24 -5.83 -5.17
CA SER A 133 3.75 -5.97 -6.55
C SER A 133 4.76 -5.54 -7.62
N GLU A 134 6.05 -5.51 -7.26
CA GLU A 134 7.19 -5.23 -8.16
C GLU A 134 8.35 -6.18 -7.83
N ILE A 135 8.99 -6.74 -8.86
CA ILE A 135 9.97 -7.81 -8.67
C ILE A 135 11.23 -7.31 -7.95
N CYS A 136 11.48 -7.82 -6.74
CA CYS A 136 12.54 -7.32 -5.85
C CYS A 136 13.58 -8.38 -5.43
N GLY A 137 13.59 -9.56 -6.08
CA GLY A 137 14.61 -10.61 -5.86
C GLY A 137 14.04 -11.94 -5.34
N ALA A 138 14.89 -12.73 -4.67
CA ALA A 138 14.60 -14.12 -4.33
C ALA A 138 13.35 -14.32 -3.48
N ASN A 139 13.12 -13.45 -2.49
CA ASN A 139 11.97 -13.54 -1.59
C ASN A 139 10.87 -12.51 -1.91
N HIS A 140 10.75 -12.12 -3.19
CA HIS A 140 9.71 -11.19 -3.65
C HIS A 140 8.30 -11.60 -3.19
N SER A 141 7.98 -12.89 -3.22
CA SER A 141 6.68 -13.43 -2.79
C SER A 141 6.47 -13.49 -1.27
N PHE A 142 7.45 -13.08 -0.46
CA PHE A 142 7.50 -13.32 0.99
C PHE A 142 7.65 -12.03 1.81
N MET A 143 7.18 -10.91 1.29
CA MET A 143 7.14 -9.62 2.00
C MET A 143 5.72 -9.01 1.96
N PRO A 144 4.77 -9.62 2.69
CA PRO A 144 3.39 -9.16 2.74
C PRO A 144 3.24 -7.87 3.55
N ILE A 145 2.07 -7.28 3.44
CA ILE A 145 1.66 -6.04 4.11
C ILE A 145 0.35 -6.34 4.84
N VAL A 146 0.25 -5.94 6.10
CA VAL A 146 -0.99 -6.05 6.87
C VAL A 146 -1.27 -4.74 7.59
N ILE A 147 -2.45 -4.18 7.35
CA ILE A 147 -3.01 -3.07 8.12
C ILE A 147 -4.09 -3.60 9.05
N GLU A 148 -4.09 -3.13 10.28
CA GLU A 148 -5.16 -3.25 11.26
C GLU A 148 -5.79 -1.87 11.51
N SER A 149 -7.12 -1.80 11.36
CA SER A 149 -7.90 -0.57 11.40
C SER A 149 -9.01 -0.54 12.43
#